data_AF-A0A8A2VKF5-F1
#
_entry.id   AF-A0A8A2VKF5-F1
#
_cell.length_a   1.000
_cell.length_b   1.000
_cell.length_c   1.000
_cell.angle_alpha   90.00
_cell.angle_beta   90.00
_cell.angle_gamma   90.00
#
_symmetry.space_group_name_H-M   'P 1'
#
loop_
_entity.id
_entity.type
_entity.pdbx_description
1 polymer ?
#
loop_
_entity_poly.entity_id
_entity_poly.type
_entity_poly.pdbx_seq_one_letter_code
_entity_poly.pdbx_strand_id
1 'polypeptide(L)'
;MATDIAELREVTAGDCTDLYCLDTGMYDTAEYGAVYILDDERPAVVETGLGTSRELILEALAELGIDREELAVIAVTHIHLDHAGGAGYLAEACPNADVCVPAPGSGLLVDPARLVEGTKAAVGDQWEYYADPKPIPEERIVELAEGDVVDLGDHELRVHEAPGHAFHQVVFEDPANDAVFAGDAAGIWVPEIEEIRETSPPSDFDLEQCLEDVETLKAIDPDVLLYTHFGPREVGDDVDEALEAYATVLEEWVDAVEEKRTELGDDDAVLDYFADSSEMTDVWGRRKAGAEAVLNARGVLGYLDRRD
;
A
#
# COMPACT_ATOMS: atom_id res chain seq x y z
N MET A 1 3.00 -8.18 -22.24
CA MET A 1 1.66 -8.01 -22.83
C MET A 1 0.99 -6.95 -21.98
N ALA A 2 0.26 -5.99 -22.56
CA ALA A 2 -0.49 -5.06 -21.70
C ALA A 2 -1.52 -5.89 -20.94
N THR A 3 -1.43 -5.91 -19.62
CA THR A 3 -2.37 -6.55 -18.72
C THR A 3 -3.66 -5.72 -18.77
N ASP A 4 -4.81 -6.39 -18.87
CA ASP A 4 -6.09 -5.68 -18.89
C ASP A 4 -6.43 -5.26 -17.45
N ILE A 5 -6.84 -4.00 -17.25
CA ILE A 5 -7.36 -3.55 -15.94
C ILE A 5 -8.50 -4.47 -15.50
N ALA A 6 -8.58 -4.76 -14.20
CA ALA A 6 -9.56 -5.67 -13.60
C ALA A 6 -9.33 -7.16 -13.89
N GLU A 7 -8.12 -7.56 -14.28
CA GLU A 7 -7.75 -8.96 -14.39
C GLU A 7 -7.39 -9.54 -13.00
N LEU A 8 -8.11 -10.59 -12.59
CA LEU A 8 -7.74 -11.45 -11.48
C LEU A 8 -6.75 -12.51 -11.99
N ARG A 9 -5.60 -12.64 -11.33
CA ARG A 9 -4.56 -13.61 -11.67
C ARG A 9 -4.09 -14.35 -10.43
N GLU A 10 -3.83 -15.65 -10.59
CA GLU A 10 -3.07 -16.42 -9.60
C GLU A 10 -1.65 -15.83 -9.49
N VAL A 11 -1.14 -15.68 -8.27
CA VAL A 11 0.22 -15.22 -8.05
C VAL A 11 1.17 -16.37 -8.33
N THR A 12 1.96 -16.25 -9.40
CA THR A 12 2.94 -17.25 -9.81
C THR A 12 4.38 -16.88 -9.46
N ALA A 13 4.57 -15.85 -8.64
CA ALA A 13 5.89 -15.46 -8.12
C ALA A 13 6.27 -16.45 -7.00
N GLY A 14 7.49 -16.97 -7.04
CA GLY A 14 7.92 -18.01 -6.11
C GLY A 14 7.04 -19.27 -6.19
N ASP A 15 6.86 -19.94 -5.05
CA ASP A 15 6.03 -21.13 -4.90
C ASP A 15 4.67 -20.82 -4.25
N CYS A 16 4.15 -19.59 -4.43
CA CYS A 16 2.87 -19.17 -3.85
C CYS A 16 1.70 -20.08 -4.26
N THR A 17 0.85 -20.43 -3.30
CA THR A 17 -0.41 -21.16 -3.49
C THR A 17 -1.58 -20.39 -2.92
N ASP A 18 -2.76 -20.63 -3.48
CA ASP A 18 -4.05 -20.09 -3.01
C ASP A 18 -4.09 -18.56 -2.92
N LEU A 19 -3.14 -17.88 -3.57
CA LEU A 19 -2.94 -16.45 -3.57
C LEU A 19 -3.25 -15.88 -4.95
N TYR A 20 -4.12 -14.87 -4.97
CA TYR A 20 -4.54 -14.19 -6.18
C TYR A 20 -4.29 -12.69 -6.06
N CYS A 21 -3.98 -12.05 -7.18
CA CYS A 21 -3.76 -10.61 -7.31
C CYS A 21 -4.80 -10.05 -8.28
N LEU A 22 -5.48 -8.99 -7.90
CA LEU A 22 -6.43 -8.24 -8.71
C LEU A 22 -5.87 -6.85 -8.99
N ASP A 23 -5.72 -6.49 -10.26
CA ASP A 23 -5.49 -5.09 -10.64
C ASP A 23 -6.78 -4.28 -10.51
N THR A 24 -6.76 -3.27 -9.65
CA THR A 24 -7.91 -2.39 -9.39
C THR A 24 -8.05 -1.24 -10.38
N GLY A 25 -7.06 -1.02 -11.26
CA GLY A 25 -7.03 0.12 -12.18
C GLY A 25 -6.94 1.46 -11.47
N MET A 26 -6.25 1.50 -10.33
CA MET A 26 -6.14 2.68 -9.48
C MET A 26 -5.67 3.91 -10.28
N TYR A 27 -6.34 5.04 -10.13
CA TYR A 27 -6.09 6.28 -10.90
C TYR A 27 -6.19 6.14 -12.43
N ASP A 28 -7.02 5.21 -12.94
CA ASP A 28 -7.08 4.84 -14.36
C ASP A 28 -5.72 4.42 -14.93
N THR A 29 -4.82 3.93 -14.07
CA THR A 29 -3.47 3.48 -14.42
C THR A 29 -3.42 1.96 -14.22
N ALA A 30 -3.10 1.23 -15.29
CA ALA A 30 -3.05 -0.23 -15.22
C ALA A 30 -1.98 -0.68 -14.22
N GLU A 31 -2.30 -1.72 -13.46
CA GLU A 31 -1.48 -2.36 -12.43
C GLU A 31 -1.10 -1.47 -11.24
N TYR A 32 -1.41 -0.18 -11.25
CA TYR A 32 -0.97 0.74 -10.20
C TYR A 32 -1.52 0.39 -8.82
N GLY A 33 -2.68 -0.28 -8.71
CA GLY A 33 -3.22 -0.72 -7.42
C GLY A 33 -3.58 -2.21 -7.45
N ALA A 34 -2.94 -2.99 -6.60
CA ALA A 34 -3.17 -4.41 -6.40
C ALA A 34 -3.97 -4.65 -5.11
N VAL A 35 -4.93 -5.56 -5.21
CA VAL A 35 -5.61 -6.18 -4.06
C VAL A 35 -5.34 -7.67 -4.12
N TYR A 36 -5.07 -8.27 -2.98
CA TYR A 36 -4.79 -9.69 -2.91
C TYR A 36 -5.92 -10.46 -2.26
N ILE A 37 -6.11 -11.71 -2.70
CA ILE A 37 -7.09 -12.64 -2.13
C ILE A 37 -6.34 -13.94 -1.78
N LEU A 38 -6.44 -14.36 -0.52
CA LEU A 38 -6.04 -15.69 -0.06
C LEU A 38 -7.29 -16.56 0.03
N ASP A 39 -7.35 -17.64 -0.74
CA ASP A 39 -8.44 -18.61 -0.78
C ASP A 39 -8.13 -19.83 0.10
N ASP A 40 -8.33 -19.66 1.40
CA ASP A 40 -8.07 -20.69 2.42
C ASP A 40 -9.35 -21.00 3.22
N GLU A 41 -9.28 -21.84 4.27
CA GLU A 41 -10.39 -22.18 5.15
C GLU A 41 -11.13 -20.95 5.69
N ARG A 42 -10.41 -19.84 5.87
CA ARG A 42 -10.94 -18.51 6.16
C ARG A 42 -10.44 -17.53 5.10
N PRO A 43 -11.19 -17.33 4.00
CA PRO A 43 -10.76 -16.46 2.92
C PRO A 43 -10.49 -15.03 3.37
N ALA A 44 -9.42 -14.43 2.85
CA ALA A 44 -8.97 -13.10 3.21
C ALA A 44 -8.77 -12.21 1.99
N VAL A 45 -9.12 -10.93 2.14
CA VAL A 45 -8.73 -9.86 1.22
C VAL A 45 -7.67 -9.01 1.91
N VAL A 46 -6.52 -8.79 1.25
CA VAL A 46 -5.49 -7.86 1.71
C VAL A 46 -5.47 -6.66 0.77
N GLU A 47 -5.63 -5.47 1.36
CA GLU A 47 -5.90 -4.19 0.71
C GLU A 47 -7.30 -4.04 0.09
N THR A 48 -7.76 -2.79 -0.03
CA THR A 48 -9.12 -2.49 -0.50
C THR A 48 -9.20 -1.34 -1.50
N GLY A 49 -8.06 -0.73 -1.83
CA GLY A 49 -7.97 0.33 -2.84
C GLY A 49 -8.68 1.63 -2.44
N LEU A 50 -8.92 2.47 -3.45
CA LEU A 50 -9.63 3.76 -3.38
C LEU A 50 -11.14 3.66 -3.04
N GLY A 51 -11.65 2.45 -2.81
CA GLY A 51 -13.07 2.15 -2.62
C GLY A 51 -13.93 2.17 -3.89
N THR A 52 -13.43 2.70 -5.01
CA THR A 52 -14.09 2.66 -6.32
C THR A 52 -14.05 1.29 -6.97
N SER A 53 -13.02 0.48 -6.69
CA SER A 53 -12.82 -0.89 -7.20
C SER A 53 -13.56 -1.97 -6.41
N ARG A 54 -14.34 -1.62 -5.38
CA ARG A 54 -15.04 -2.59 -4.50
C ARG A 54 -15.87 -3.65 -5.23
N GLU A 55 -16.52 -3.29 -6.35
CA GLU A 55 -17.32 -4.26 -7.11
C GLU A 55 -16.42 -5.26 -7.85
N LEU A 56 -15.23 -4.84 -8.31
CA LEU A 56 -14.24 -5.73 -8.90
C LEU A 56 -13.73 -6.75 -7.87
N ILE A 57 -13.49 -6.31 -6.64
CA ILE A 57 -13.09 -7.21 -5.53
C ILE A 57 -14.19 -8.24 -5.25
N LEU A 58 -15.45 -7.81 -5.20
CA LEU A 58 -16.59 -8.72 -4.98
C LEU A 58 -16.81 -9.68 -6.16
N GLU A 59 -16.55 -9.24 -7.40
CA GLU A 59 -16.60 -10.09 -8.59
C GLU A 59 -15.45 -11.11 -8.59
N ALA A 60 -14.24 -10.71 -8.19
CA ALA A 60 -13.09 -11.60 -8.06
C ALA A 60 -13.33 -12.69 -7.00
N LEU A 61 -13.87 -12.34 -5.83
CA LEU A 61 -14.28 -13.33 -4.82
C LEU A 61 -15.28 -14.34 -5.40
N ALA A 62 -16.28 -13.86 -6.15
CA ALA A 62 -17.27 -14.73 -6.77
C ALA A 62 -16.68 -15.62 -7.89
N GLU A 63 -15.66 -15.15 -8.61
CA GLU A 63 -14.93 -15.94 -9.61
C GLU A 63 -14.15 -17.10 -8.97
N LEU A 64 -13.57 -16.88 -7.79
CA LEU A 64 -12.91 -17.90 -6.97
C LEU A 64 -13.91 -18.83 -6.27
N GLY A 65 -15.21 -18.48 -6.26
CA GLY A 65 -16.24 -19.26 -5.60
C GLY A 65 -16.38 -18.98 -4.11
N ILE A 66 -15.82 -17.87 -3.63
CA ILE A 66 -15.95 -17.39 -2.26
C ILE A 66 -17.23 -16.56 -2.16
N ASP A 67 -18.24 -17.07 -1.45
CA ASP A 67 -19.46 -16.31 -1.19
C ASP A 67 -19.19 -15.13 -0.23
N ARG A 68 -20.01 -14.07 -0.30
CA ARG A 68 -19.84 -12.87 0.54
C ARG A 68 -19.91 -13.16 2.03
N GLU A 69 -20.73 -14.14 2.40
CA GLU A 69 -20.86 -14.63 3.77
C GLU A 69 -19.69 -15.54 4.19
N GLU A 70 -18.88 -16.02 3.25
CA GLU A 70 -17.71 -16.88 3.52
C GLU A 70 -16.43 -16.07 3.70
N LEU A 71 -16.32 -14.87 3.10
CA LEU A 71 -15.20 -13.98 3.35
C LEU A 71 -15.06 -13.73 4.87
N ALA A 72 -13.90 -14.08 5.40
CA ALA A 72 -13.65 -14.10 6.85
C ALA A 72 -12.79 -12.93 7.30
N VAL A 73 -11.92 -12.40 6.45
CA VAL A 73 -10.95 -11.36 6.81
C VAL A 73 -10.87 -10.29 5.71
N ILE A 74 -10.88 -9.02 6.11
CA ILE A 74 -10.47 -7.87 5.31
C ILE A 74 -9.30 -7.23 6.07
N ALA A 75 -8.08 -7.36 5.56
CA ALA A 75 -6.87 -6.81 6.16
C ALA A 75 -6.35 -5.62 5.34
N VAL A 76 -5.88 -4.58 6.01
CA VAL A 76 -5.22 -3.43 5.38
C VAL A 76 -3.88 -3.19 6.05
N THR A 77 -2.83 -2.92 5.28
CA THR A 77 -1.48 -2.68 5.85
C THR A 77 -1.45 -1.37 6.63
N HIS A 78 -2.22 -0.37 6.18
CA HIS A 78 -2.33 0.93 6.81
C HIS A 78 -3.61 1.66 6.38
N ILE A 79 -3.92 2.80 7.03
CA ILE A 79 -5.23 3.46 6.87
C ILE A 79 -5.28 4.57 5.81
N HIS A 80 -4.26 4.74 4.97
CA HIS A 80 -4.39 5.66 3.84
C HIS A 80 -5.54 5.21 2.93
N LEU A 81 -6.26 6.15 2.33
CA LEU A 81 -7.53 5.84 1.66
C LEU A 81 -7.37 5.17 0.29
N ASP A 82 -6.15 5.06 -0.23
CA ASP A 82 -5.77 4.20 -1.34
C ASP A 82 -5.51 2.75 -0.93
N HIS A 83 -5.44 2.46 0.38
CA HIS A 83 -5.32 1.12 0.96
C HIS A 83 -6.63 0.69 1.62
N ALA A 84 -7.16 1.53 2.50
CA ALA A 84 -8.35 1.27 3.31
C ALA A 84 -9.66 1.90 2.78
N GLY A 85 -9.64 2.56 1.62
CA GLY A 85 -10.81 3.28 1.08
C GLY A 85 -12.01 2.38 0.79
N GLY A 86 -11.77 1.11 0.45
CA GLY A 86 -12.81 0.11 0.21
C GLY A 86 -13.27 -0.67 1.45
N ALA A 87 -12.55 -0.60 2.56
CA ALA A 87 -12.76 -1.48 3.72
C ALA A 87 -14.19 -1.43 4.27
N GLY A 88 -14.75 -0.23 4.48
CA GLY A 88 -16.13 -0.10 4.97
C GLY A 88 -17.20 -0.53 3.97
N TYR A 89 -16.91 -0.49 2.67
CA TYR A 89 -17.81 -1.02 1.65
C TYR A 89 -17.80 -2.55 1.64
N LEU A 90 -16.61 -3.16 1.71
CA LEU A 90 -16.47 -4.62 1.78
C LEU A 90 -17.06 -5.16 3.09
N ALA A 91 -16.84 -4.49 4.22
CA ALA A 91 -17.43 -4.88 5.51
C ALA A 91 -18.97 -4.87 5.50
N GLU A 92 -19.59 -3.93 4.77
CA GLU A 92 -21.05 -3.90 4.58
C GLU A 92 -21.53 -5.03 3.66
N ALA A 93 -20.77 -5.33 2.60
CA ALA A 93 -21.13 -6.34 1.61
C ALA A 93 -20.87 -7.78 2.06
N CYS A 94 -19.88 -7.98 2.94
CA CYS A 94 -19.42 -9.26 3.47
C CYS A 94 -19.64 -9.31 4.98
N PRO A 95 -20.85 -9.66 5.45
CA PRO A 95 -21.32 -9.40 6.81
C PRO A 95 -20.65 -10.25 7.89
N ASN A 96 -19.86 -11.25 7.52
CA ASN A 96 -19.13 -12.12 8.44
C ASN A 96 -17.64 -11.76 8.56
N ALA A 97 -17.07 -11.02 7.61
CA ALA A 97 -15.64 -10.70 7.58
C ALA A 97 -15.18 -9.76 8.72
N ASP A 98 -14.20 -10.18 9.52
CA ASP A 98 -13.54 -9.26 10.45
C ASP A 98 -12.67 -8.26 9.67
N VAL A 99 -12.61 -7.00 10.11
CA VAL A 99 -11.79 -5.96 9.49
C VAL A 99 -10.53 -5.76 10.33
N CYS A 100 -9.44 -6.37 9.88
CA CYS A 100 -8.14 -6.35 10.54
C CYS A 100 -7.38 -5.08 10.14
N VAL A 101 -7.09 -4.23 11.12
CA VAL A 101 -6.50 -2.90 10.93
C VAL A 101 -5.41 -2.70 11.97
N PRO A 102 -4.28 -2.06 11.62
CA PRO A 102 -3.31 -1.62 12.60
C PRO A 102 -3.97 -0.84 13.75
N ALA A 103 -3.62 -1.17 14.99
CA ALA A 103 -4.18 -0.52 16.17
C ALA A 103 -4.00 1.02 16.13
N PRO A 104 -2.85 1.57 15.70
CA PRO A 104 -2.73 3.02 15.53
C PRO A 104 -3.66 3.52 14.42
N GLY A 105 -4.54 4.47 14.75
CA GLY A 105 -5.43 5.10 13.76
C GLY A 105 -6.70 4.31 13.42
N SER A 106 -6.89 3.09 13.92
CA SER A 106 -8.10 2.25 13.74
C SER A 106 -9.43 3.02 13.95
N GLY A 107 -9.50 3.88 14.96
CA GLY A 107 -10.68 4.68 15.29
C GLY A 107 -11.07 5.68 14.20
N LEU A 108 -10.17 6.03 13.28
CA LEU A 108 -10.48 6.85 12.11
C LEU A 108 -11.27 6.06 11.06
N LEU A 109 -11.31 4.73 11.09
CA LEU A 109 -12.18 3.95 10.21
C LEU A 109 -13.61 3.82 10.77
N VAL A 110 -13.80 4.00 12.08
CA VAL A 110 -15.13 4.08 12.71
C VAL A 110 -15.82 5.39 12.34
N ASP A 111 -15.09 6.50 12.33
CA ASP A 111 -15.52 7.81 11.84
C ASP A 111 -14.45 8.44 10.92
N PRO A 112 -14.57 8.26 9.58
CA PRO A 112 -13.53 8.66 8.64
C PRO A 112 -13.53 10.14 8.30
N ALA A 113 -14.34 10.97 8.96
CA ALA A 113 -14.43 12.40 8.63
C ALA A 113 -13.05 13.09 8.64
N ARG A 114 -12.23 12.85 9.67
CA ARG A 114 -10.89 13.44 9.78
C ARG A 114 -9.90 12.87 8.78
N LEU A 115 -9.99 11.57 8.50
CA LEU A 115 -9.15 10.89 7.51
C LEU A 115 -9.43 11.46 6.11
N VAL A 116 -10.71 11.61 5.75
CA VAL A 116 -11.14 12.23 4.49
C VAL A 116 -10.65 13.67 4.35
N GLU A 117 -10.73 14.48 5.40
CA GLU A 117 -10.20 15.85 5.37
C GLU A 117 -8.68 15.86 5.12
N GLY A 118 -7.93 14.98 5.79
CA GLY A 118 -6.48 14.82 5.61
C GLY A 118 -6.11 14.38 4.19
N THR A 119 -6.74 13.32 3.68
CA THR A 119 -6.48 12.81 2.33
C THR A 119 -6.80 13.87 1.28
N LYS A 120 -7.94 14.57 1.36
CA LYS A 120 -8.27 15.66 0.43
C LYS A 120 -7.22 16.76 0.40
N ALA A 121 -6.65 17.11 1.55
CA ALA A 121 -5.58 18.10 1.64
C ALA A 121 -4.27 17.60 1.00
N ALA A 122 -3.96 16.31 1.16
CA ALA A 122 -2.76 15.69 0.60
C ALA A 122 -2.85 15.55 -0.94
N VAL A 123 -3.93 14.92 -1.44
CA VAL A 123 -4.04 14.47 -2.84
C VAL A 123 -4.68 15.51 -3.78
N GLY A 124 -5.34 16.54 -3.23
CA GLY A 124 -5.95 17.62 -4.00
C GLY A 124 -6.95 17.13 -5.04
N ASP A 125 -6.75 17.52 -6.31
CA ASP A 125 -7.65 17.16 -7.41
C ASP A 125 -7.68 15.65 -7.70
N GLN A 126 -6.72 14.86 -7.23
CA GLN A 126 -6.77 13.39 -7.33
C GLN A 126 -7.91 12.79 -6.51
N TRP A 127 -8.54 13.56 -5.60
CA TRP A 127 -9.71 13.11 -4.86
C TRP A 127 -10.86 12.64 -5.78
N GLU A 128 -10.92 13.11 -7.03
CA GLU A 128 -11.93 12.65 -8.00
C GLU A 128 -11.93 11.14 -8.26
N TYR A 129 -10.81 10.46 -7.99
CA TYR A 129 -10.67 9.00 -8.13
C TYR A 129 -11.12 8.22 -6.89
N TYR A 130 -11.30 8.89 -5.76
CA TYR A 130 -11.67 8.27 -4.48
C TYR A 130 -13.19 8.15 -4.34
N ALA A 131 -13.63 7.06 -3.71
CA ALA A 131 -14.95 7.02 -3.10
C ALA A 131 -14.87 7.61 -1.68
N ASP A 132 -15.88 8.36 -1.24
CA ASP A 132 -15.97 8.71 0.19
C ASP A 132 -16.07 7.39 1.00
N PRO A 133 -15.15 7.12 1.94
CA PRO A 133 -15.14 5.86 2.68
C PRO A 133 -16.39 5.71 3.56
N LYS A 134 -16.86 4.47 3.72
CA LYS A 134 -17.92 4.15 4.68
C LYS A 134 -17.33 3.91 6.07
N PRO A 135 -18.02 4.33 7.15
CA PRO A 135 -17.63 3.99 8.50
C PRO A 135 -17.75 2.48 8.72
N ILE A 136 -16.84 1.94 9.52
CA ILE A 136 -16.81 0.53 9.93
C ILE A 136 -17.35 0.43 11.35
N PRO A 137 -18.33 -0.45 11.64
CA PRO A 137 -18.77 -0.67 13.02
C PRO A 137 -17.60 -1.11 13.90
N GLU A 138 -17.46 -0.51 15.08
CA GLU A 138 -16.34 -0.76 16.01
C GLU A 138 -16.22 -2.25 16.36
N GLU A 139 -17.35 -2.95 16.50
CA GLU A 139 -17.39 -4.39 16.79
C GLU A 139 -16.89 -5.28 15.65
N ARG A 140 -16.67 -4.73 14.45
CA ARG A 140 -16.13 -5.43 13.27
C ARG A 140 -14.63 -5.19 13.10
N ILE A 141 -14.06 -4.21 13.80
CA ILE A 141 -12.64 -3.91 13.73
C ILE A 141 -11.88 -4.83 14.68
N VAL A 142 -10.86 -5.50 14.16
CA VAL A 142 -9.84 -6.22 14.93
C VAL A 142 -8.56 -5.41 14.82
N GLU A 143 -8.16 -4.80 15.95
CA GLU A 143 -6.90 -4.06 16.02
C GLU A 143 -5.71 -5.03 16.04
N LEU A 144 -4.72 -4.75 15.21
CA LEU A 144 -3.50 -5.53 15.04
C LEU A 144 -2.29 -4.79 15.61
N ALA A 145 -1.40 -5.53 16.27
CA ALA A 145 -0.12 -5.06 16.78
C ALA A 145 1.02 -6.02 16.41
N GLU A 146 2.26 -5.59 16.62
CA GLU A 146 3.47 -6.41 16.46
C GLU A 146 3.30 -7.82 17.06
N GLY A 147 3.55 -8.84 16.24
CA GLY A 147 3.53 -10.25 16.63
C GLY A 147 2.13 -10.88 16.74
N ASP A 148 1.06 -10.14 16.45
CA ASP A 148 -0.26 -10.73 16.26
C ASP A 148 -0.28 -11.64 15.03
N VAL A 149 -1.19 -12.62 15.04
CA VAL A 149 -1.36 -13.57 13.94
C VAL A 149 -2.84 -13.67 13.59
N VAL A 150 -3.16 -13.42 12.32
CA VAL A 150 -4.49 -13.70 11.76
C VAL A 150 -4.45 -15.07 11.10
N ASP A 151 -4.97 -16.07 11.80
CA ASP A 151 -5.07 -17.46 11.35
C ASP A 151 -6.10 -17.61 10.22
N LEU A 152 -5.67 -18.08 9.04
CA LEU A 152 -6.53 -18.30 7.87
C LEU A 152 -6.79 -19.78 7.56
N GLY A 153 -6.07 -20.71 8.20
CA GLY A 153 -6.08 -22.14 7.88
C GLY A 153 -4.66 -22.67 7.65
N ASP A 154 -4.37 -23.03 6.41
CA ASP A 154 -3.02 -23.40 5.96
C ASP A 154 -2.10 -22.16 5.82
N HIS A 155 -2.68 -20.98 5.61
CA HIS A 155 -2.05 -19.66 5.59
C HIS A 155 -2.29 -18.88 6.89
N GLU A 156 -1.45 -17.90 7.15
CA GLU A 156 -1.62 -16.94 8.25
C GLU A 156 -1.05 -15.57 7.87
N LEU A 157 -1.57 -14.49 8.46
CA LEU A 157 -0.97 -13.16 8.35
C LEU A 157 -0.28 -12.83 9.68
N ARG A 158 1.05 -12.97 9.73
CA ARG A 158 1.85 -12.52 10.87
C ARG A 158 2.14 -11.04 10.74
N VAL A 159 1.81 -10.29 11.77
CA VAL A 159 1.89 -8.83 11.77
C VAL A 159 3.27 -8.37 12.24
N HIS A 160 3.93 -7.55 11.42
CA HIS A 160 5.15 -6.83 11.79
C HIS A 160 4.91 -5.33 11.65
N GLU A 161 5.24 -4.54 12.66
CA GLU A 161 5.19 -3.08 12.58
C GLU A 161 6.22 -2.58 11.55
N ALA A 162 5.80 -1.65 10.68
CA ALA A 162 6.66 -1.01 9.69
C ALA A 162 6.30 0.48 9.54
N PRO A 163 6.53 1.29 10.61
CA PRO A 163 5.92 2.60 10.78
C PRO A 163 6.55 3.75 9.97
N GLY A 164 7.57 3.50 9.16
CA GLY A 164 8.35 4.54 8.48
C GLY A 164 7.57 5.35 7.45
N HIS A 165 6.83 4.67 6.56
CA HIS A 165 5.95 5.34 5.59
C HIS A 165 4.82 6.10 6.29
N ALA A 166 4.20 5.44 7.27
CA ALA A 166 3.21 6.03 8.14
C ALA A 166 3.21 5.30 9.49
N PHE A 167 3.06 6.04 10.59
CA PHE A 167 3.15 5.50 11.97
C PHE A 167 2.18 4.35 12.30
N HIS A 168 1.18 4.14 11.45
CA HIS A 168 0.16 3.11 11.56
C HIS A 168 0.34 1.97 10.55
N GLN A 169 1.46 1.90 9.83
CA GLN A 169 1.71 0.83 8.87
C GLN A 169 2.26 -0.43 9.53
N VAL A 170 1.74 -1.56 9.06
CA VAL A 170 2.26 -2.90 9.32
C VAL A 170 2.48 -3.61 7.99
N VAL A 171 3.30 -4.65 7.99
CA VAL A 171 3.39 -5.62 6.91
C VAL A 171 2.84 -6.96 7.38
N PHE A 172 2.34 -7.77 6.44
CA PHE A 172 1.86 -9.11 6.74
C PHE A 172 2.79 -10.15 6.11
N GLU A 173 3.43 -10.97 6.93
CA GLU A 173 4.14 -12.17 6.47
C GLU A 173 3.14 -13.31 6.34
N ASP A 174 3.13 -13.96 5.18
CA ASP A 174 2.52 -15.27 4.93
C ASP A 174 3.64 -16.33 4.80
N PRO A 175 3.93 -17.07 5.88
CA PRO A 175 5.03 -18.04 5.90
C PRO A 175 4.78 -19.25 5.00
N ALA A 176 3.53 -19.56 4.66
CA ALA A 176 3.22 -20.71 3.79
C ALA A 176 3.64 -20.42 2.35
N ASN A 177 3.51 -19.16 1.94
CA ASN A 177 3.92 -18.66 0.62
C ASN A 177 5.34 -18.08 0.58
N ASP A 178 6.02 -18.02 1.74
CA ASP A 178 7.30 -17.33 1.91
C ASP A 178 7.27 -15.90 1.35
N ALA A 179 6.18 -15.19 1.68
CA ALA A 179 5.82 -13.93 1.06
C ALA A 179 5.46 -12.85 2.09
N VAL A 180 5.66 -11.58 1.73
CA VAL A 180 5.26 -10.44 2.56
C VAL A 180 4.41 -9.45 1.77
N PHE A 181 3.21 -9.16 2.29
CA PHE A 181 2.40 -8.00 1.91
C PHE A 181 3.04 -6.74 2.47
N ALA A 182 3.79 -6.04 1.63
CA ALA A 182 4.70 -4.98 2.07
C ALA A 182 4.01 -3.63 2.29
N GLY A 183 2.76 -3.46 1.84
CA GLY A 183 2.13 -2.14 1.76
C GLY A 183 3.05 -1.21 0.96
N ASP A 184 3.43 -0.10 1.60
CA ASP A 184 4.38 0.86 1.03
C ASP A 184 5.77 0.82 1.71
N ALA A 185 6.02 -0.15 2.60
CA ALA A 185 7.28 -0.28 3.35
C ALA A 185 8.47 -0.77 2.50
N ALA A 186 8.20 -1.23 1.26
CA ALA A 186 9.22 -1.62 0.29
C ALA A 186 9.27 -0.69 -0.94
N GLY A 187 8.48 0.40 -0.95
CA GLY A 187 8.35 1.33 -2.07
C GLY A 187 7.34 0.89 -3.15
N ILE A 188 7.42 1.53 -4.31
CA ILE A 188 6.60 1.19 -5.49
C ILE A 188 7.47 0.46 -6.51
N TRP A 189 7.26 -0.85 -6.66
CA TRP A 189 7.92 -1.62 -7.73
C TRP A 189 7.28 -1.33 -9.08
N VAL A 190 8.07 -1.01 -10.10
CA VAL A 190 7.56 -0.73 -11.45
C VAL A 190 8.13 -1.75 -12.45
N PRO A 191 7.40 -2.85 -12.72
CA PRO A 191 7.89 -3.94 -13.57
C PRO A 191 8.26 -3.52 -14.99
N GLU A 192 7.60 -2.50 -15.56
CA GLU A 192 7.87 -2.05 -16.93
C GLU A 192 9.31 -1.53 -17.13
N ILE A 193 9.89 -0.94 -16.09
CA ILE A 193 11.24 -0.37 -16.10
C ILE A 193 12.20 -1.10 -15.16
N GLU A 194 11.72 -2.11 -14.42
CA GLU A 194 12.48 -2.89 -13.44
C GLU A 194 13.14 -2.02 -12.35
N GLU A 195 12.44 -0.98 -11.90
CA GLU A 195 12.94 -0.04 -10.88
C GLU A 195 11.95 0.11 -9.71
N ILE A 196 12.50 0.39 -8.53
CA ILE A 196 11.73 0.79 -7.34
C ILE A 196 11.63 2.32 -7.27
N ARG A 197 10.48 2.83 -6.83
CA ARG A 197 10.24 4.25 -6.58
C ARG A 197 9.93 4.51 -5.11
N GLU A 198 10.24 5.73 -4.69
CA GLU A 198 10.09 6.22 -3.33
C GLU A 198 8.63 6.25 -2.86
N THR A 199 8.44 6.10 -1.55
CA THR A 199 7.18 6.33 -0.84
C THR A 199 7.47 7.18 0.40
N SER A 200 7.05 8.44 0.37
CA SER A 200 7.34 9.47 1.36
C SER A 200 6.14 10.41 1.55
N PRO A 201 5.00 9.90 2.03
CA PRO A 201 3.75 10.65 2.10
C PRO A 201 3.84 11.83 3.09
N PRO A 202 3.03 12.88 2.87
CA PRO A 202 3.02 14.05 3.73
C PRO A 202 2.56 13.72 5.15
N SER A 203 3.08 14.48 6.11
CA SER A 203 2.79 14.43 7.55
C SER A 203 3.45 13.28 8.31
N ASP A 204 3.49 12.06 7.77
CA ASP A 204 3.87 10.87 8.55
C ASP A 204 5.23 10.25 8.19
N PHE A 205 5.76 10.50 6.98
CA PHE A 205 7.03 9.93 6.52
C PHE A 205 8.22 10.19 7.46
N ASP A 206 8.99 9.16 7.78
CA ASP A 206 10.20 9.23 8.60
C ASP A 206 11.30 8.34 8.01
N LEU A 207 12.37 8.96 7.49
CA LEU A 207 13.43 8.25 6.77
C LEU A 207 14.10 7.20 7.67
N GLU A 208 14.46 7.57 8.90
CA GLU A 208 15.13 6.65 9.82
C GLU A 208 14.26 5.42 10.12
N GLN A 209 12.96 5.60 10.35
CA GLN A 209 12.03 4.47 10.52
C GLN A 209 11.86 3.67 9.22
N CYS A 210 11.80 4.28 8.03
CA CYS A 210 11.76 3.54 6.77
C CYS A 210 12.99 2.63 6.60
N LEU A 211 14.17 3.09 7.02
CA LEU A 211 15.39 2.27 6.99
C LEU A 211 15.33 1.12 8.01
N GLU A 212 14.69 1.33 9.17
CA GLU A 212 14.41 0.25 10.13
C GLU A 212 13.37 -0.76 9.59
N ASP A 213 12.37 -0.30 8.84
CA ASP A 213 11.38 -1.16 8.16
C ASP A 213 12.06 -2.04 7.10
N VAL A 214 13.01 -1.50 6.35
CA VAL A 214 13.84 -2.26 5.41
C VAL A 214 14.59 -3.39 6.12
N GLU A 215 15.19 -3.12 7.27
CA GLU A 215 15.88 -4.15 8.06
C GLU A 215 14.91 -5.18 8.63
N THR A 216 13.67 -4.78 8.94
CA THR A 216 12.60 -5.70 9.35
C THR A 216 12.25 -6.66 8.21
N LEU A 217 12.04 -6.15 6.99
CA LEU A 217 11.77 -6.98 5.81
C LEU A 217 12.93 -7.92 5.47
N LYS A 218 14.19 -7.46 5.56
CA LYS A 218 15.38 -8.31 5.40
C LYS A 218 15.45 -9.41 6.46
N ALA A 219 15.00 -9.13 7.69
CA ALA A 219 14.99 -10.12 8.77
C ALA A 219 13.90 -11.19 8.62
N ILE A 220 12.79 -10.86 7.94
CA ILE A 220 11.77 -11.84 7.54
C ILE A 220 12.33 -12.78 6.46
N ASP A 221 13.21 -12.26 5.58
CA ASP A 221 13.88 -13.01 4.51
C ASP A 221 12.89 -13.69 3.51
N PRO A 222 11.89 -12.97 2.96
CA PRO A 222 10.89 -13.59 2.09
C PRO A 222 11.39 -13.81 0.65
N ASP A 223 10.94 -14.89 0.03
CA ASP A 223 11.15 -15.14 -1.40
C ASP A 223 10.30 -14.22 -2.30
N VAL A 224 9.17 -13.71 -1.80
CA VAL A 224 8.24 -12.87 -2.59
C VAL A 224 7.81 -11.61 -1.82
N LEU A 225 7.96 -10.45 -2.48
CA LEU A 225 7.37 -9.20 -2.01
C LEU A 225 6.06 -8.92 -2.77
N LEU A 226 4.97 -8.78 -2.01
CA LEU A 226 3.62 -8.50 -2.51
C LEU A 226 3.34 -7.00 -2.34
N TYR A 227 3.66 -6.22 -3.38
CA TYR A 227 3.47 -4.77 -3.40
C TYR A 227 2.02 -4.38 -3.65
N THR A 228 1.52 -3.38 -2.91
CA THR A 228 0.20 -2.79 -3.21
C THR A 228 0.19 -2.06 -4.55
N HIS A 229 1.34 -1.64 -5.06
CA HIS A 229 1.48 -1.01 -6.36
C HIS A 229 2.23 -1.94 -7.33
N PHE A 230 1.59 -2.32 -8.44
CA PHE A 230 2.08 -3.24 -9.48
C PHE A 230 2.21 -4.72 -9.12
N GLY A 231 1.90 -5.10 -7.88
CA GLY A 231 1.67 -6.49 -7.51
C GLY A 231 2.94 -7.28 -7.15
N PRO A 232 2.92 -8.62 -7.28
CA PRO A 232 3.95 -9.49 -6.73
C PRO A 232 5.29 -9.40 -7.48
N ARG A 233 6.40 -9.49 -6.73
CA ARG A 233 7.77 -9.62 -7.24
C ARG A 233 8.48 -10.76 -6.51
N GLU A 234 8.91 -11.77 -7.26
CA GLU A 234 9.84 -12.78 -6.77
C GLU A 234 11.22 -12.13 -6.61
N VAL A 235 11.78 -12.23 -5.41
CA VAL A 235 13.10 -11.68 -5.05
C VAL A 235 14.07 -12.79 -4.64
N GLY A 236 13.59 -13.87 -4.02
CA GLY A 236 14.41 -15.02 -3.63
C GLY A 236 15.67 -14.62 -2.85
N ASP A 237 16.80 -15.24 -3.20
CA ASP A 237 18.13 -14.94 -2.65
C ASP A 237 18.58 -13.47 -2.82
N ASP A 238 17.90 -12.66 -3.66
CA ASP A 238 18.23 -11.26 -3.95
C ASP A 238 17.40 -10.26 -3.09
N VAL A 239 16.64 -10.73 -2.10
CA VAL A 239 15.79 -9.88 -1.24
C VAL A 239 16.56 -8.75 -0.56
N ASP A 240 17.76 -9.02 -0.05
CA ASP A 240 18.64 -8.00 0.54
C ASP A 240 19.02 -6.90 -0.47
N GLU A 241 19.35 -7.27 -1.72
CA GLU A 241 19.69 -6.31 -2.77
C GLU A 241 18.46 -5.49 -3.19
N ALA A 242 17.30 -6.12 -3.31
CA ALA A 242 16.05 -5.44 -3.66
C ALA A 242 15.65 -4.39 -2.61
N LEU A 243 15.75 -4.73 -1.32
CA LEU A 243 15.41 -3.82 -0.22
C LEU A 243 16.48 -2.73 -0.01
N GLU A 244 17.76 -3.05 -0.22
CA GLU A 244 18.83 -2.05 -0.21
C GLU A 244 18.68 -1.03 -1.35
N ALA A 245 18.20 -1.46 -2.51
CA ALA A 245 17.88 -0.56 -3.61
C ALA A 245 16.78 0.44 -3.22
N TYR A 246 15.75 -0.01 -2.49
CA TYR A 246 14.71 0.88 -1.97
C TYR A 246 15.26 1.87 -0.93
N ALA A 247 16.06 1.40 0.03
CA ALA A 247 16.74 2.26 1.00
C ALA A 247 17.56 3.36 0.31
N THR A 248 18.34 2.99 -0.72
CA THR A 248 19.13 3.92 -1.52
C THR A 248 18.24 4.96 -2.21
N VAL A 249 17.12 4.53 -2.82
CA VAL A 249 16.15 5.43 -3.47
C VAL A 249 15.57 6.45 -2.48
N LEU A 250 15.24 6.02 -1.26
CA LEU A 250 14.74 6.93 -0.22
C LEU A 250 15.79 7.96 0.20
N GLU A 251 17.02 7.53 0.46
CA GLU A 251 18.12 8.43 0.85
C GLU A 251 18.42 9.45 -0.26
N GLU A 252 18.55 8.98 -1.51
CA GLU A 252 18.80 9.85 -2.67
C GLU A 252 17.63 10.83 -2.92
N TRP A 253 16.39 10.38 -2.72
CA TRP A 253 15.21 11.24 -2.81
C TRP A 253 15.23 12.34 -1.75
N VAL A 254 15.52 11.99 -0.49
CA VAL A 254 15.60 12.96 0.60
C VAL A 254 16.70 13.99 0.37
N ASP A 255 17.89 13.54 -0.05
CA ASP A 255 19.01 14.40 -0.41
C ASP A 255 18.65 15.36 -1.56
N ALA A 256 17.95 14.85 -2.59
CA ALA A 256 17.53 15.66 -3.73
C ALA A 256 16.54 16.77 -3.32
N VAL A 257 15.57 16.46 -2.47
CA VAL A 257 14.60 17.44 -1.97
C VAL A 257 15.29 18.46 -1.06
N GLU A 258 16.18 18.03 -0.16
CA GLU A 258 16.93 18.93 0.73
C GLU A 258 17.85 19.89 -0.05
N GLU A 259 18.57 19.39 -1.06
CA GLU A 259 19.40 20.21 -1.96
C GLU A 259 18.51 21.25 -2.66
N LYS A 260 17.35 20.83 -3.18
CA LYS A 260 16.47 21.74 -3.92
C LYS A 260 15.81 22.78 -3.02
N ARG A 261 15.45 22.40 -1.80
CA ARG A 261 14.98 23.33 -0.76
C ARG A 261 16.03 24.39 -0.45
N THR A 262 17.29 23.98 -0.33
CA THR A 262 18.41 24.92 -0.10
C THR A 262 18.64 25.86 -1.28
N GLU A 263 18.53 25.36 -2.51
CA GLU A 263 18.72 26.17 -3.72
C GLU A 263 17.61 27.21 -3.92
N LEU A 264 16.36 26.78 -3.80
CA LEU A 264 15.19 27.61 -4.14
C LEU A 264 14.73 28.47 -2.96
N GLY A 265 14.87 27.99 -1.73
CA GLY A 265 14.48 28.70 -0.51
C GLY A 265 12.96 28.92 -0.38
N ASP A 266 12.15 28.19 -1.14
CA ASP A 266 10.70 28.28 -1.19
C ASP A 266 10.11 26.90 -1.48
N ASP A 267 9.31 26.37 -0.56
CA ASP A 267 8.80 25.00 -0.61
C ASP A 267 7.83 24.80 -1.79
N ASP A 268 7.01 25.81 -2.14
CA ASP A 268 6.13 25.72 -3.31
C ASP A 268 6.94 25.60 -4.62
N ALA A 269 8.04 26.33 -4.75
CA ALA A 269 8.95 26.21 -5.89
C ALA A 269 9.65 24.85 -5.97
N VAL A 270 9.92 24.20 -4.83
CA VAL A 270 10.44 22.82 -4.77
C VAL A 270 9.40 21.83 -5.29
N LEU A 271 8.15 21.95 -4.84
CA LEU A 271 7.06 21.10 -5.30
C LEU A 271 6.84 21.23 -6.81
N ASP A 272 6.81 22.47 -7.33
CA ASP A 272 6.68 22.73 -8.77
C ASP A 272 7.83 22.10 -9.57
N TYR A 273 9.07 22.17 -9.06
CA TYR A 273 10.24 21.56 -9.71
C TYR A 273 10.07 20.05 -9.88
N PHE A 274 9.75 19.32 -8.81
CA PHE A 274 9.62 17.87 -8.86
C PHE A 274 8.39 17.42 -9.67
N ALA A 275 7.29 18.19 -9.64
CA ALA A 275 6.14 17.95 -10.50
C ALA A 275 6.51 17.99 -12.00
N ASP A 276 7.33 18.98 -12.40
CA ASP A 276 7.73 19.20 -13.78
C ASP A 276 8.88 18.29 -14.24
N SER A 277 9.70 17.79 -13.31
CA SER A 277 10.88 16.96 -13.60
C SER A 277 10.64 15.46 -13.49
N SER A 278 9.45 15.02 -13.08
CA SER A 278 9.13 13.60 -12.88
C SER A 278 9.43 12.77 -14.13
N GLU A 279 10.24 11.72 -13.98
CA GLU A 279 10.62 10.81 -15.09
C GLU A 279 9.54 9.76 -15.39
N MET A 280 8.55 9.60 -14.51
CA MET A 280 7.47 8.60 -14.61
C MET A 280 6.34 8.98 -15.57
N THR A 281 6.50 10.02 -16.40
CA THR A 281 5.40 10.47 -17.29
C THR A 281 5.02 9.46 -18.35
N ASP A 282 5.96 8.62 -18.78
CA ASP A 282 5.72 7.60 -19.79
C ASP A 282 4.99 6.36 -19.21
N VAL A 283 5.14 6.11 -17.90
CA VAL A 283 4.53 4.96 -17.20
C VAL A 283 3.18 5.35 -16.57
N TRP A 284 3.13 6.44 -15.78
CA TRP A 284 1.93 6.83 -15.02
C TRP A 284 1.12 7.94 -15.71
N GLY A 285 1.61 8.46 -16.84
CA GLY A 285 1.06 9.66 -17.45
C GLY A 285 1.42 10.92 -16.65
N ARG A 286 1.47 12.05 -17.36
CA ARG A 286 1.94 13.33 -16.78
C ARG A 286 1.20 13.76 -15.51
N ARG A 287 -0.12 13.55 -15.47
CA ARG A 287 -0.95 14.00 -14.34
C ARG A 287 -0.61 13.25 -13.05
N LYS A 288 -0.56 11.91 -13.09
CA LYS A 288 -0.28 11.10 -11.91
C LYS A 288 1.20 11.19 -11.52
N ALA A 289 2.11 11.14 -12.49
CA ALA A 289 3.54 11.30 -12.26
C ALA A 289 3.89 12.59 -11.49
N GLY A 290 3.37 13.75 -11.96
CA GLY A 290 3.59 15.02 -11.24
C GLY A 290 2.91 15.08 -9.87
N ALA A 291 1.68 14.55 -9.76
CA ALA A 291 0.96 14.53 -8.48
C ALA A 291 1.67 13.65 -7.43
N GLU A 292 2.23 12.52 -7.86
CA GLU A 292 2.99 11.61 -7.01
C GLU A 292 4.29 12.25 -6.52
N ALA A 293 5.05 12.87 -7.42
CA ALA A 293 6.26 13.60 -7.06
C ALA A 293 5.99 14.74 -6.06
N VAL A 294 4.88 15.47 -6.21
CA VAL A 294 4.46 16.50 -5.25
C VAL A 294 4.12 15.92 -3.89
N LEU A 295 3.41 14.79 -3.86
CA LEU A 295 3.02 14.13 -2.62
C LEU A 295 4.27 13.69 -1.83
N ASN A 296 5.19 13.02 -2.51
CA ASN A 296 6.45 12.53 -1.95
C ASN A 296 7.37 13.68 -1.50
N ALA A 297 7.54 14.72 -2.33
CA ALA A 297 8.36 15.87 -1.96
C ALA A 297 7.80 16.59 -0.73
N ARG A 298 6.47 16.68 -0.59
CA ARG A 298 5.83 17.28 0.58
C ARG A 298 6.08 16.48 1.87
N GLY A 299 6.13 15.15 1.80
CA GLY A 299 6.51 14.34 2.97
C GLY A 299 7.94 14.57 3.40
N VAL A 300 8.89 14.61 2.47
CA VAL A 300 10.28 14.93 2.80
C VAL A 300 10.42 16.33 3.39
N LEU A 301 9.74 17.35 2.83
CA LEU A 301 9.77 18.71 3.42
C LEU A 301 9.27 18.72 4.87
N GLY A 302 8.18 18.00 5.15
CA GLY A 302 7.66 17.84 6.50
C GLY A 302 8.59 17.07 7.44
N TYR A 303 9.28 16.05 6.92
CA TYR A 303 10.34 15.33 7.64
C TYR A 303 11.51 16.24 8.01
N LEU A 304 12.04 17.01 7.05
CA LEU A 304 13.14 17.95 7.26
C LEU A 304 12.80 19.00 8.33
N ASP A 305 11.56 19.50 8.34
CA ASP A 305 11.07 20.45 9.36
C ASP A 305 11.05 19.88 10.79
N ARG A 306 10.94 18.55 10.95
CA ARG A 306 10.97 17.88 12.26
C ARG A 306 12.39 17.53 12.71
N ARG A 307 13.33 17.42 11.77
CA ARG A 307 14.74 17.07 12.01
C ARG A 307 15.54 18.24 12.59
N ASP A 308 15.16 19.47 12.24
CA ASP A 308 15.82 20.74 12.66
C ASP A 308 15.34 21.28 14.03
#